data_AF-A0A2N1TVC1-F1
#
_entry.id   AF-A0A2N1TVC1-F1
#
_cell.length_a   1.000
_cell.length_b   1.000
_cell.length_c   1.000
_cell.angle_alpha   90.00
_cell.angle_beta   90.00
_cell.angle_gamma   90.00
#
_symmetry.space_group_name_H-M   'P 1'
#
loop_
_entity.id
_entity.type
_entity.pdbx_description
1 polymer ?
#
loop_
_entity_poly.entity_id
_entity_poly.type
_entity_poly.pdbx_seq_one_letter_code
_entity_poly.pdbx_strand_id
1 'polypeptide(L)'
;MNTRYVLLLVFTIICALVSQPALAQDAKELEKQLQTELRNAQSAMFNGKLDVAEAGSQNCVQLIDSLKKADPKHKLIASFEQRLAKLQNDLSKKIKKVPADGGKVAGKIPASPAKAPAGTSSRPLPRKTSQAMRELNRTLDSLEKNDKDRMQRIQEDYSPYSVESTFSGIQQKINSLPGLLEAVTAVAVEESVNEHPAYLDAKERVAKVSDWAGKELAKTRESVERQKSGEAEAGADAGSLKQVWETFVNKYFTPINNLSYENDIAKIGEAFTLYSEYNGKKAELAKALTDFEAKYGSDRDAIEKATGGMEAVYPWENIKKAMTDIDAVPARMGDKVKEMISMELSSLSSRHDFYRLERHAEIKKLEEFCVKNVPGYAADTGIASKLGEDYKQFEAKIDKKAWPASKGSDSDRTGALEYLKNSWGKDEKHKYTVLGTVITGEWSVQKKDLLGQPIMYGLPVLLAVQKPEDQAHGLARVFILTLRTAEGAGVKMAPPFTSDTVGDSYYIRASQIK
;
A
#
# COMPACT_ATOMS: atom_id res chain seq x y z
N MET A 1 -52.00 -5.59 29.08
CA MET A 1 -50.71 -5.84 28.39
C MET A 1 -50.61 -4.88 27.22
N ASN A 2 -49.55 -4.07 27.24
CA ASN A 2 -49.57 -2.71 26.71
C ASN A 2 -49.50 -2.64 25.18
N THR A 3 -50.35 -1.78 24.60
CA THR A 3 -50.33 -1.31 23.20
C THR A 3 -48.95 -0.82 22.74
N ARG A 4 -48.06 -0.47 23.66
CA ARG A 4 -46.65 -0.14 23.40
C ARG A 4 -45.82 -1.34 22.91
N TYR A 5 -46.13 -2.57 23.33
CA TYR A 5 -45.40 -3.76 22.88
C TYR A 5 -45.87 -4.24 21.50
N VAL A 6 -47.15 -4.08 21.16
CA VAL A 6 -47.65 -4.43 19.81
C VAL A 6 -47.10 -3.45 18.77
N LEU A 7 -46.99 -2.16 19.10
CA LEU A 7 -46.38 -1.17 18.21
C LEU A 7 -44.87 -1.39 18.02
N LEU A 8 -44.14 -1.80 19.06
CA LEU A 8 -42.71 -2.14 18.96
C LEU A 8 -42.44 -3.44 18.19
N LEU A 9 -43.33 -4.43 18.30
CA LEU A 9 -43.21 -5.71 17.59
C LEU A 9 -43.61 -5.59 16.11
N VAL A 10 -44.57 -4.72 15.78
CA VAL A 10 -44.91 -4.37 14.40
C VAL A 10 -43.82 -3.48 13.77
N PHE A 11 -43.18 -2.57 14.53
CA PHE A 11 -42.09 -1.74 14.02
C PHE A 11 -40.80 -2.56 13.78
N THR A 12 -40.51 -3.56 14.62
CA THR A 12 -39.34 -4.44 14.43
C THR A 12 -39.54 -5.47 13.31
N ILE A 13 -40.77 -5.96 13.07
CA ILE A 13 -41.06 -6.82 11.92
C ILE A 13 -41.06 -6.02 10.60
N ILE A 14 -41.51 -4.75 10.60
CA ILE A 14 -41.42 -3.89 9.41
C ILE A 14 -39.96 -3.49 9.12
N CYS A 15 -39.12 -3.22 10.13
CA CYS A 15 -37.69 -2.99 9.92
C CYS A 15 -36.93 -4.24 9.44
N ALA A 16 -37.38 -5.45 9.79
CA ALA A 16 -36.78 -6.71 9.34
C ALA A 16 -37.27 -7.17 7.93
N LEU A 17 -38.40 -6.66 7.45
CA LEU A 17 -38.93 -6.95 6.10
C LEU A 17 -38.57 -5.88 5.04
N VAL A 18 -38.13 -4.69 5.45
CA VAL A 18 -37.63 -3.63 4.53
C VAL A 18 -36.10 -3.60 4.45
N SER A 19 -35.42 -4.43 5.25
CA SER A 19 -33.96 -4.59 5.23
C SER A 19 -33.55 -5.95 4.66
N GLN A 20 -34.11 -6.33 3.51
CA GLN A 20 -33.32 -7.16 2.61
C GLN A 20 -32.28 -6.21 1.99
N PRO A 21 -30.97 -6.49 2.09
CA PRO A 21 -30.04 -5.82 1.20
C PRO A 21 -30.48 -6.21 -0.20
N ALA A 22 -31.08 -5.27 -0.93
CA ALA A 22 -30.99 -5.32 -2.38
C ALA A 22 -29.49 -5.47 -2.64
N LEU A 23 -29.08 -6.64 -3.13
CA LEU A 23 -27.70 -6.91 -3.52
C LEU A 23 -27.33 -5.79 -4.48
N ALA A 24 -26.67 -4.75 -3.96
CA ALA A 24 -26.13 -3.69 -4.76
C ALA A 24 -25.05 -4.37 -5.59
N GLN A 25 -25.37 -4.67 -6.85
CA GLN A 25 -24.37 -5.10 -7.81
C GLN A 25 -23.27 -4.04 -7.78
N ASP A 26 -22.05 -4.48 -7.48
CA ASP A 26 -20.86 -3.63 -7.48
C ASP A 26 -20.82 -2.84 -8.80
N ALA A 27 -20.58 -1.53 -8.75
CA ALA A 27 -20.53 -0.66 -9.93
C ALA A 27 -19.56 -1.20 -10.99
N LYS A 28 -18.50 -1.89 -10.56
CA LYS A 28 -17.54 -2.57 -11.44
C LYS A 28 -18.11 -3.80 -12.14
N GLU A 29 -19.01 -4.53 -11.48
CA GLU A 29 -19.70 -5.68 -12.07
C GLU A 29 -20.78 -5.21 -13.05
N LEU A 30 -21.50 -4.13 -12.74
CA LEU A 30 -22.42 -3.46 -13.66
C LEU A 30 -21.70 -2.95 -14.92
N GLU A 31 -20.49 -2.40 -14.78
CA GLU A 31 -19.67 -1.99 -15.92
C GLU A 31 -19.33 -3.17 -16.82
N LYS A 32 -18.85 -4.28 -16.25
CA LYS A 32 -18.46 -5.49 -16.99
C LYS A 32 -19.65 -6.13 -17.71
N GLN A 33 -20.81 -6.17 -17.05
CA GLN A 33 -22.05 -6.67 -17.64
C GLN A 33 -22.50 -5.77 -18.80
N LEU A 34 -22.45 -4.45 -18.63
CA LEU A 34 -22.82 -3.48 -19.67
C LEU A 34 -21.90 -3.57 -20.90
N GLN A 35 -20.59 -3.75 -20.71
CA GLN A 35 -19.65 -3.96 -21.82
C GLN A 35 -19.95 -5.24 -22.61
N THR A 36 -20.27 -6.32 -21.89
CA THR A 36 -20.59 -7.62 -22.48
C THR A 36 -21.89 -7.55 -23.27
N GLU A 37 -22.94 -6.94 -22.69
CA GLU A 37 -24.25 -6.85 -23.31
C GLU A 37 -24.25 -5.94 -24.54
N LEU A 38 -23.53 -4.80 -24.50
CA LEU A 38 -23.33 -3.94 -25.67
C LEU A 38 -22.66 -4.69 -26.83
N ARG A 39 -21.65 -5.52 -26.54
CA ARG A 39 -20.95 -6.31 -27.56
C ARG A 39 -21.86 -7.40 -28.13
N ASN A 40 -22.65 -8.05 -27.29
CA ASN A 40 -23.60 -9.09 -27.70
C ASN A 40 -24.70 -8.51 -28.58
N ALA A 41 -25.29 -7.37 -28.19
CA ALA A 41 -26.32 -6.68 -28.97
C ALA A 41 -25.77 -6.18 -30.32
N GLN A 42 -24.55 -5.63 -30.35
CA GLN A 42 -23.87 -5.27 -31.60
C GLN A 42 -23.64 -6.49 -32.51
N SER A 43 -23.13 -7.59 -31.96
CA SER A 43 -22.91 -8.84 -32.71
C SER A 43 -24.22 -9.38 -33.28
N ALA A 44 -25.29 -9.42 -32.47
CA ALA A 44 -26.63 -9.84 -32.91
C ALA A 44 -27.15 -8.98 -34.07
N MET A 45 -26.95 -7.65 -34.01
CA MET A 45 -27.33 -6.73 -35.08
C MET A 45 -26.55 -6.96 -36.39
N PHE A 46 -25.26 -7.27 -36.29
CA PHE A 46 -24.45 -7.59 -37.48
C PHE A 46 -24.81 -8.95 -38.09
N ASN A 47 -25.18 -9.90 -37.24
CA ASN A 47 -25.61 -11.24 -37.64
C ASN A 47 -27.09 -11.31 -38.07
N GLY A 48 -27.78 -10.17 -38.17
CA GLY A 48 -29.17 -10.09 -38.65
C GLY A 48 -30.24 -10.53 -37.64
N LYS A 49 -29.85 -10.84 -36.38
CA LYS A 49 -30.77 -11.18 -35.30
C LYS A 49 -31.30 -9.90 -34.64
N LEU A 50 -32.14 -9.16 -35.35
CA LEU A 50 -32.57 -7.82 -34.95
C LEU A 50 -33.38 -7.81 -33.64
N ASP A 51 -34.25 -8.79 -33.42
CA ASP A 51 -35.05 -8.88 -32.18
C ASP A 51 -34.16 -9.09 -30.94
N VAL A 52 -33.12 -9.93 -31.06
CA VAL A 52 -32.14 -10.18 -30.00
C VAL A 52 -31.30 -8.93 -29.73
N ALA A 53 -30.96 -8.19 -30.78
CA ALA A 53 -30.22 -6.95 -30.66
C ALA A 53 -31.06 -5.81 -30.04
N GLU A 54 -32.36 -5.77 -30.32
CA GLU A 54 -33.30 -4.83 -29.71
C GLU A 54 -33.50 -5.12 -28.22
N ALA A 55 -33.73 -6.38 -27.85
CA ALA A 55 -33.81 -6.80 -26.44
C ALA A 55 -32.51 -6.49 -25.68
N GLY A 56 -31.34 -6.79 -26.26
CA GLY A 56 -30.04 -6.46 -25.67
C GLY A 56 -29.80 -4.96 -25.54
N SER A 57 -30.31 -4.15 -26.48
CA SER A 57 -30.27 -2.68 -26.40
C SER A 57 -31.12 -2.16 -25.22
N GLN A 58 -32.30 -2.74 -24.98
CA GLN A 58 -33.14 -2.38 -23.83
C GLN A 58 -32.49 -2.79 -22.49
N ASN A 59 -31.84 -3.96 -22.44
CA ASN A 59 -31.07 -4.39 -21.27
C ASN A 59 -29.93 -3.40 -20.95
N CYS A 60 -29.24 -2.88 -21.97
CA CYS A 60 -28.20 -1.86 -21.79
C CYS A 60 -28.75 -0.56 -21.19
N VAL A 61 -29.98 -0.14 -21.53
CA VAL A 61 -30.64 1.02 -20.89
C VAL A 61 -30.80 0.78 -19.38
N GLN A 62 -31.33 -0.39 -19.01
CA GLN A 62 -31.56 -0.74 -17.60
C GLN A 62 -30.26 -0.83 -16.79
N LEU A 63 -29.20 -1.36 -17.40
CA LEU A 63 -27.86 -1.43 -16.79
C LEU A 63 -27.22 -0.05 -16.62
N ILE A 64 -27.40 0.87 -17.59
CA ILE A 64 -26.93 2.26 -17.45
C ILE A 64 -27.68 2.98 -16.33
N ASP A 65 -28.99 2.79 -16.22
CA ASP A 65 -29.78 3.39 -15.13
C ASP A 65 -29.40 2.82 -13.76
N SER A 66 -29.10 1.52 -13.70
CA SER A 66 -28.60 0.87 -12.48
C SER A 66 -27.20 1.37 -12.11
N LEU A 67 -26.31 1.55 -13.09
CA LEU A 67 -24.98 2.11 -12.90
C LEU A 67 -25.04 3.58 -12.44
N LYS A 68 -25.93 4.39 -12.99
CA LYS A 68 -26.16 5.79 -12.54
C LYS A 68 -26.68 5.86 -11.10
N LYS A 69 -27.51 4.91 -10.68
CA LYS A 69 -28.01 4.83 -9.29
C LYS A 69 -26.91 4.38 -8.32
N ALA A 70 -26.04 3.48 -8.75
CA ALA A 70 -24.94 2.95 -7.95
C ALA A 70 -23.76 3.93 -7.84
N ASP A 71 -23.37 4.56 -8.95
CA ASP A 71 -22.32 5.59 -9.01
C ASP A 71 -22.66 6.68 -10.06
N PRO A 72 -23.31 7.78 -9.63
CA PRO A 72 -23.68 8.87 -10.52
C PRO A 72 -22.49 9.58 -11.19
N LYS A 73 -21.26 9.44 -10.66
CA LYS A 73 -20.05 10.09 -11.18
C LYS A 73 -19.13 9.12 -11.93
N HIS A 74 -19.62 7.92 -12.27
CA HIS A 74 -18.83 6.92 -12.95
C HIS A 74 -18.33 7.43 -14.32
N LYS A 75 -17.00 7.44 -14.50
CA LYS A 75 -16.31 8.09 -15.63
C LYS A 75 -16.76 7.59 -17.01
N LEU A 76 -17.31 6.38 -17.08
CA LEU A 76 -17.68 5.72 -18.34
C LEU A 76 -19.18 5.83 -18.72
N ILE A 77 -20.05 6.41 -17.88
CA ILE A 77 -21.49 6.53 -18.17
C ILE A 77 -21.73 7.24 -19.51
N ALA A 78 -21.10 8.39 -19.73
CA ALA A 78 -21.26 9.16 -20.97
C ALA A 78 -20.81 8.37 -22.22
N SER A 79 -19.75 7.56 -22.09
CA SER A 79 -19.27 6.70 -23.18
C SER A 79 -20.26 5.58 -23.52
N PHE A 80 -20.85 4.96 -22.50
CA PHE A 80 -21.86 3.92 -22.70
C PHE A 80 -23.15 4.46 -23.32
N GLU A 81 -23.61 5.65 -22.91
CA GLU A 81 -24.77 6.31 -23.51
C GLU A 81 -24.55 6.62 -24.99
N GLN A 82 -23.38 7.14 -25.37
CA GLN A 82 -23.03 7.40 -26.76
C GLN A 82 -23.02 6.13 -27.61
N ARG A 83 -22.44 5.04 -27.08
CA ARG A 83 -22.39 3.75 -27.77
C ARG A 83 -23.78 3.12 -27.93
N LEU A 84 -24.62 3.24 -26.91
CA LEU A 84 -26.01 2.77 -26.96
C LEU A 84 -26.85 3.59 -27.96
N ALA A 85 -26.71 4.91 -27.96
CA ALA A 85 -27.39 5.79 -28.91
C ALA A 85 -27.01 5.46 -30.37
N LYS A 86 -25.74 5.14 -30.62
CA LYS A 86 -25.29 4.69 -31.94
C LYS A 86 -25.92 3.34 -32.31
N LEU A 87 -25.91 2.37 -31.39
CA LEU A 87 -26.53 1.06 -31.60
C LEU A 87 -28.04 1.16 -31.90
N GLN A 88 -28.78 1.99 -31.17
CA GLN A 88 -30.21 2.23 -31.39
C GLN A 88 -30.48 2.92 -32.73
N ASN A 89 -29.63 3.88 -33.13
CA ASN A 89 -29.72 4.51 -34.44
C ASN A 89 -29.45 3.52 -35.59
N ASP A 90 -28.48 2.62 -35.43
CA ASP A 90 -28.19 1.61 -36.44
C ASP A 90 -29.26 0.52 -36.49
N LEU A 91 -29.80 0.12 -35.33
CA LEU A 91 -30.95 -0.80 -35.24
C LEU A 91 -32.20 -0.21 -35.90
N SER A 92 -32.56 1.03 -35.60
CA SER A 92 -33.73 1.68 -36.21
C SER A 92 -33.60 1.82 -37.73
N LYS A 93 -32.40 2.09 -38.24
CA LYS A 93 -32.12 2.10 -39.70
C LYS A 93 -32.23 0.72 -40.33
N LYS A 94 -31.84 -0.34 -39.62
CA LYS A 94 -31.93 -1.72 -40.10
C LYS A 94 -33.36 -2.27 -40.00
N ILE A 95 -34.07 -2.03 -38.91
CA ILE A 95 -35.47 -2.42 -38.70
C ILE A 95 -36.38 -1.73 -39.73
N LYS A 96 -36.19 -0.43 -39.98
CA LYS A 96 -36.92 0.30 -41.06
C LYS A 96 -36.59 -0.20 -42.48
N LYS A 97 -35.55 -1.01 -42.64
CA LYS A 97 -35.14 -1.61 -43.93
C LYS A 97 -35.62 -3.05 -44.13
N VAL A 98 -36.26 -3.66 -43.13
CA VAL A 98 -36.81 -5.02 -43.21
C VAL A 98 -38.35 -4.92 -43.30
N PRO A 99 -38.96 -5.18 -44.47
CA PRO A 99 -40.37 -5.55 -44.52
C PRO A 99 -40.54 -6.93 -43.89
N ALA A 100 -41.58 -7.11 -43.09
CA ALA A 100 -42.00 -8.42 -42.66
C ALA A 100 -42.43 -9.25 -43.88
N ASP A 101 -42.02 -10.52 -43.86
CA ASP A 101 -42.43 -11.61 -44.73
C ASP A 101 -41.74 -11.78 -46.10
N GLY A 102 -41.48 -13.05 -46.40
CA GLY A 102 -40.61 -13.49 -47.47
C GLY A 102 -41.25 -13.55 -48.86
N GLY A 103 -40.40 -13.69 -49.88
CA GLY A 103 -40.79 -14.25 -51.16
C GLY A 103 -40.56 -13.36 -52.39
N LYS A 104 -39.61 -13.80 -53.21
CA LYS A 104 -39.61 -13.78 -54.69
C LYS A 104 -39.70 -12.44 -55.47
N VAL A 105 -38.60 -12.23 -56.22
CA VAL A 105 -38.50 -11.83 -57.65
C VAL A 105 -38.76 -10.36 -58.04
N ALA A 106 -37.73 -9.82 -58.71
CA ALA A 106 -37.68 -8.79 -59.76
C ALA A 106 -38.27 -7.39 -59.50
N GLY A 107 -37.42 -6.41 -59.78
CA GLY A 107 -37.83 -5.25 -60.57
C GLY A 107 -37.57 -3.89 -59.97
N LYS A 108 -36.82 -3.10 -60.74
CA LYS A 108 -36.85 -1.63 -60.83
C LYS A 108 -36.14 -0.81 -59.75
N ILE A 109 -34.99 -0.30 -60.19
CA ILE A 109 -34.25 0.85 -59.67
C ILE A 109 -35.17 2.09 -59.62
N PRO A 110 -35.17 2.88 -58.52
CA PRO A 110 -35.60 4.27 -58.57
C PRO A 110 -34.41 5.18 -58.85
N ALA A 111 -34.60 6.06 -59.83
CA ALA A 111 -33.68 7.11 -60.22
C ALA A 111 -33.60 8.25 -59.19
N SER A 112 -32.42 8.86 -59.08
CA SER A 112 -32.18 10.24 -58.65
C SER A 112 -30.72 10.62 -58.93
N PRO A 113 -30.37 11.91 -59.06
CA PRO A 113 -30.84 12.87 -60.06
C PRO A 113 -29.67 13.36 -60.95
N ALA A 114 -29.98 14.32 -61.82
CA ALA A 114 -29.23 14.77 -62.97
C ALA A 114 -27.75 15.19 -62.77
N LYS A 115 -27.03 14.95 -63.87
CA LYS A 115 -25.65 15.30 -64.23
C LYS A 115 -25.38 16.82 -64.19
N ALA A 116 -24.24 17.21 -63.62
CA ALA A 116 -23.51 18.44 -63.94
C ALA A 116 -22.49 18.17 -65.08
N PRO A 117 -22.01 19.19 -65.82
CA PRO A 117 -21.50 19.02 -67.17
C PRO A 117 -20.09 18.40 -67.23
N ALA A 118 -19.85 17.69 -68.34
CA ALA A 118 -18.70 16.86 -68.59
C ALA A 118 -17.43 17.69 -68.89
N GLY A 119 -16.36 17.40 -68.14
CA GLY A 119 -14.99 17.49 -68.65
C GLY A 119 -14.68 16.24 -69.48
N THR A 120 -14.12 16.46 -70.67
CA THR A 120 -13.46 15.52 -71.60
C THR A 120 -13.44 14.04 -71.17
N SER A 121 -14.45 13.26 -71.57
CA SER A 121 -14.45 11.81 -71.36
C SER A 121 -13.77 11.10 -72.53
N SER A 122 -12.66 10.41 -72.24
CA SER A 122 -12.17 9.29 -73.05
C SER A 122 -13.27 8.22 -73.19
N ARG A 123 -13.24 7.44 -74.29
CA ARG A 123 -14.17 6.31 -74.49
C ARG A 123 -14.13 5.38 -73.27
N PRO A 124 -15.26 4.82 -72.81
CA PRO A 124 -15.24 3.85 -71.72
C PRO A 124 -14.41 2.62 -72.10
N LEU A 125 -13.62 2.11 -71.15
CA LEU A 125 -12.85 0.89 -71.33
C LEU A 125 -13.77 -0.29 -71.73
N PRO A 126 -13.33 -1.18 -72.64
CA PRO A 126 -14.07 -2.38 -72.96
C PRO A 126 -14.23 -3.31 -71.75
N ARG A 127 -15.24 -4.19 -71.81
CA ARG A 127 -15.74 -4.94 -70.65
C ARG A 127 -14.68 -5.88 -70.06
N LYS A 128 -13.85 -6.54 -70.88
CA LYS A 128 -12.83 -7.48 -70.35
C LYS A 128 -11.70 -6.71 -69.66
N THR A 129 -11.17 -5.65 -70.27
CA THR A 129 -10.14 -4.80 -69.64
C THR A 129 -10.66 -4.14 -68.37
N SER A 130 -11.89 -3.62 -68.38
CA SER A 130 -12.52 -3.06 -67.17
C SER A 130 -12.66 -4.10 -66.05
N GLN A 131 -12.98 -5.34 -66.38
CA GLN A 131 -13.08 -6.43 -65.40
C GLN A 131 -11.71 -6.85 -64.84
N ALA A 132 -10.69 -6.97 -65.70
CA ALA A 132 -9.30 -7.25 -65.27
C ALA A 132 -8.75 -6.15 -64.36
N MET A 133 -9.07 -4.89 -64.66
CA MET A 133 -8.69 -3.72 -63.86
C MET A 133 -9.32 -3.68 -62.45
N ARG A 134 -10.40 -4.43 -62.18
CA ARG A 134 -11.08 -4.36 -60.87
C ARG A 134 -10.17 -4.83 -59.74
N GLU A 135 -9.51 -5.97 -59.91
CA GLU A 135 -8.68 -6.55 -58.85
C GLU A 135 -7.39 -5.76 -58.66
N LEU A 136 -6.82 -5.24 -59.75
CA LEU A 136 -5.69 -4.32 -59.69
C LEU A 136 -6.04 -3.04 -58.92
N ASN A 137 -7.13 -2.36 -59.30
CA ASN A 137 -7.57 -1.15 -58.63
C ASN A 137 -7.98 -1.39 -57.18
N ARG A 138 -8.59 -2.53 -56.87
CA ARG A 138 -8.93 -2.91 -55.50
C ARG A 138 -7.68 -3.09 -54.63
N THR A 139 -6.64 -3.72 -55.17
CA THR A 139 -5.37 -3.91 -54.47
C THR A 139 -4.64 -2.59 -54.26
N LEU A 140 -4.60 -1.72 -55.28
CA LEU A 140 -4.03 -0.37 -55.18
C LEU A 140 -4.77 0.49 -54.14
N ASP A 141 -6.10 0.51 -54.19
CA ASP A 141 -6.94 1.23 -53.23
C ASP A 141 -6.76 0.72 -51.79
N SER A 142 -6.61 -0.60 -51.62
CA SER A 142 -6.33 -1.18 -50.31
C SER A 142 -4.99 -0.70 -49.76
N LEU A 143 -3.94 -0.70 -50.59
CA LEU A 143 -2.60 -0.28 -50.17
C LEU A 143 -2.59 1.20 -49.78
N GLU A 144 -3.18 2.06 -50.61
CA GLU A 144 -3.17 3.51 -50.42
C GLU A 144 -4.04 4.00 -49.25
N LYS A 145 -5.18 3.35 -49.01
CA LYS A 145 -6.14 3.80 -47.99
C LYS A 145 -6.02 3.00 -46.70
N ASN A 146 -6.13 1.68 -46.79
CA ASN A 146 -6.25 0.85 -45.58
C ASN A 146 -4.89 0.49 -45.00
N ASP A 147 -3.97 0.03 -45.85
CA ASP A 147 -2.69 -0.48 -45.39
C ASP A 147 -1.73 0.66 -45.03
N LYS A 148 -1.82 1.81 -45.71
CA LYS A 148 -1.11 3.05 -45.34
C LYS A 148 -1.46 3.50 -43.91
N ASP A 149 -2.74 3.68 -43.62
CA ASP A 149 -3.21 4.07 -42.28
C ASP A 149 -2.84 3.02 -41.23
N ARG A 150 -2.86 1.73 -41.60
CA ARG A 150 -2.48 0.65 -40.71
C ARG A 150 -0.99 0.67 -40.38
N MET A 151 -0.12 0.93 -41.35
CA MET A 151 1.32 1.11 -41.12
C MET A 151 1.59 2.33 -40.23
N GLN A 152 0.90 3.45 -40.44
CA GLN A 152 1.02 4.64 -39.59
C GLN A 152 0.61 4.36 -38.14
N ARG A 153 -0.53 3.69 -37.93
CA ARG A 153 -0.96 3.29 -36.57
C ARG A 153 0.04 2.39 -35.87
N ILE A 154 0.66 1.44 -36.61
CA ILE A 154 1.69 0.56 -36.05
C ILE A 154 2.95 1.36 -35.66
N GLN A 155 3.30 2.41 -36.41
CA GLN A 155 4.42 3.29 -36.05
C GLN A 155 4.10 4.12 -34.79
N GLU A 156 2.84 4.53 -34.60
CA GLU A 156 2.41 5.37 -33.47
C GLU A 156 2.16 4.60 -32.17
N ASP A 157 1.55 3.41 -32.26
CA ASP A 157 1.12 2.60 -31.12
C ASP A 157 1.33 1.11 -31.43
N TYR A 158 2.45 0.57 -30.92
CA TYR A 158 2.81 -0.82 -31.13
C TYR A 158 1.91 -1.74 -30.31
N SER A 159 1.20 -2.63 -31.00
CA SER A 159 0.52 -3.75 -30.37
C SER A 159 1.12 -5.05 -30.88
N PRO A 160 1.73 -5.90 -30.03
CA PRO A 160 2.40 -7.14 -30.47
C PRO A 160 1.45 -8.17 -31.11
N TYR A 161 0.14 -8.04 -30.93
CA TYR A 161 -0.84 -8.94 -31.54
C TYR A 161 -1.01 -8.64 -33.04
N SER A 162 -0.65 -9.62 -33.89
CA SER A 162 -0.89 -9.68 -35.34
C SER A 162 -0.02 -8.78 -36.25
N VAL A 163 1.06 -8.19 -35.74
CA VAL A 163 1.95 -7.34 -36.57
C VAL A 163 2.58 -8.14 -37.71
N GLU A 164 3.08 -9.35 -37.42
CA GLU A 164 3.76 -10.16 -38.44
C GLU A 164 2.81 -10.64 -39.54
N SER A 165 1.58 -11.02 -39.19
CA SER A 165 0.57 -11.39 -40.17
C SER A 165 0.10 -10.18 -40.99
N THR A 166 0.11 -8.98 -40.38
CA THR A 166 -0.15 -7.72 -41.07
C THR A 166 0.94 -7.41 -42.09
N PHE A 167 2.22 -7.47 -41.70
CA PHE A 167 3.35 -7.25 -42.59
C PHE A 167 3.35 -8.24 -43.75
N SER A 168 3.10 -9.52 -43.46
CA SER A 168 3.00 -10.56 -44.48
C SER A 168 1.88 -10.28 -45.49
N GLY A 169 0.69 -9.89 -45.01
CA GLY A 169 -0.44 -9.57 -45.88
C GLY A 169 -0.20 -8.33 -46.76
N ILE A 170 0.44 -7.29 -46.24
CA ILE A 170 0.80 -6.09 -47.02
C ILE A 170 1.86 -6.43 -48.05
N GLN A 171 2.91 -7.18 -47.66
CA GLN A 171 3.96 -7.63 -48.57
C GLN A 171 3.39 -8.48 -49.72
N GLN A 172 2.43 -9.37 -49.43
CA GLN A 172 1.78 -10.18 -50.45
C GLN A 172 1.02 -9.32 -51.47
N LYS A 173 0.31 -8.29 -51.03
CA LYS A 173 -0.37 -7.34 -51.93
C LYS A 173 0.63 -6.60 -52.82
N ILE A 174 1.71 -6.08 -52.25
CA ILE A 174 2.78 -5.41 -53.01
C ILE A 174 3.35 -6.36 -54.06
N ASN A 175 3.69 -7.59 -53.67
CA ASN A 175 4.25 -8.61 -54.56
C ASN A 175 3.27 -9.06 -55.67
N SER A 176 1.96 -8.91 -55.46
CA SER A 176 0.94 -9.28 -56.46
C SER A 176 0.73 -8.23 -57.55
N LEU A 177 1.11 -6.97 -57.31
CA LEU A 177 0.87 -5.86 -58.25
C LEU A 177 1.48 -6.08 -59.65
N PRO A 178 2.72 -6.58 -59.81
CA PRO A 178 3.29 -6.86 -61.12
C PRO A 178 2.47 -7.88 -61.92
N GLY A 179 2.09 -9.01 -61.29
CA GLY A 179 1.29 -10.05 -61.95
C GLY A 179 -0.12 -9.60 -62.31
N LEU A 180 -0.75 -8.77 -61.46
CA LEU A 180 -2.05 -8.15 -61.77
C LEU A 180 -1.94 -7.16 -62.93
N LEU A 181 -0.85 -6.38 -63.00
CA LEU A 181 -0.59 -5.47 -64.12
C LEU A 181 -0.33 -6.22 -65.43
N GLU A 182 0.42 -7.33 -65.39
CA GLU A 182 0.64 -8.21 -66.55
C GLU A 182 -0.67 -8.78 -67.09
N ALA A 183 -1.54 -9.27 -66.21
CA ALA A 183 -2.86 -9.78 -66.59
C ALA A 183 -3.74 -8.69 -67.24
N VAL A 184 -3.74 -7.47 -66.68
CA VAL A 184 -4.42 -6.32 -67.29
C VAL A 184 -3.80 -5.96 -68.65
N THR A 185 -2.47 -6.00 -68.75
CA THR A 185 -1.73 -5.67 -69.98
C THR A 185 -2.10 -6.64 -71.11
N ALA A 186 -2.14 -7.95 -70.83
CA ALA A 186 -2.50 -8.97 -71.81
C ALA A 186 -3.90 -8.73 -72.39
N VAL A 187 -4.88 -8.42 -71.53
CA VAL A 187 -6.26 -8.13 -71.94
C VAL A 187 -6.37 -6.78 -72.68
N ALA A 188 -5.63 -5.77 -72.24
CA ALA A 188 -5.60 -4.46 -72.90
C ALA A 188 -4.97 -4.53 -74.30
N VAL A 189 -3.98 -5.39 -74.52
CA VAL A 189 -3.41 -5.67 -75.85
C VAL A 189 -4.41 -6.45 -76.71
N GLU A 190 -5.07 -7.48 -76.18
CA GLU A 190 -6.13 -8.24 -76.89
C GLU A 190 -7.25 -7.31 -77.40
N GLU A 191 -7.66 -6.34 -76.58
CA GLU A 191 -8.72 -5.38 -76.93
C GLU A 191 -8.19 -4.11 -77.62
N SER A 192 -6.88 -4.02 -77.94
CA SER A 192 -6.23 -2.87 -78.59
C SER A 192 -6.46 -1.53 -77.86
N VAL A 193 -6.47 -1.56 -76.52
CA VAL A 193 -6.64 -0.39 -75.62
C VAL A 193 -5.41 -0.16 -74.73
N ASN A 194 -4.25 -0.67 -75.11
CA ASN A 194 -2.97 -0.50 -74.43
C ASN A 194 -2.42 0.95 -74.42
N GLU A 195 -3.03 1.85 -75.18
CA GLU A 195 -2.76 3.30 -75.15
C GLU A 195 -3.87 4.10 -74.45
N HIS A 196 -4.87 3.42 -73.88
CA HIS A 196 -5.99 4.09 -73.22
C HIS A 196 -5.50 4.82 -71.95
N PRO A 197 -5.90 6.08 -71.70
CA PRO A 197 -5.45 6.86 -70.54
C PRO A 197 -5.59 6.13 -69.21
N ALA A 198 -6.75 5.50 -68.95
CA ALA A 198 -6.97 4.77 -67.71
C ALA A 198 -6.05 3.55 -67.49
N TYR A 199 -5.53 2.93 -68.56
CA TYR A 199 -4.54 1.86 -68.44
C TYR A 199 -3.15 2.43 -68.16
N LEU A 200 -2.76 3.51 -68.86
CA LEU A 200 -1.50 4.21 -68.61
C LEU A 200 -1.45 4.75 -67.16
N ASP A 201 -2.54 5.33 -66.68
CA ASP A 201 -2.69 5.79 -65.29
C ASP A 201 -2.52 4.64 -64.30
N ALA A 202 -3.11 3.48 -64.57
CA ALA A 202 -2.99 2.31 -63.71
C ALA A 202 -1.56 1.75 -63.69
N LYS A 203 -0.89 1.71 -64.85
CA LYS A 203 0.52 1.31 -64.96
C LYS A 203 1.43 2.24 -64.16
N GLU A 204 1.25 3.55 -64.28
CA GLU A 204 2.00 4.53 -63.49
C GLU A 204 1.70 4.39 -62.00
N ARG A 205 0.42 4.19 -61.64
CA ARG A 205 -0.01 4.00 -60.24
C ARG A 205 0.60 2.75 -59.62
N VAL A 206 0.72 1.64 -60.36
CA VAL A 206 1.40 0.42 -59.87
C VAL A 206 2.86 0.71 -59.52
N ALA A 207 3.59 1.43 -60.38
CA ALA A 207 4.99 1.76 -60.13
C ALA A 207 5.13 2.64 -58.87
N LYS A 208 4.31 3.69 -58.76
CA LYS A 208 4.31 4.58 -57.58
C LYS A 208 3.93 3.83 -56.30
N VAL A 209 2.86 3.03 -56.33
CA VAL A 209 2.35 2.33 -55.15
C VAL A 209 3.32 1.26 -54.67
N SER A 210 3.92 0.50 -55.58
CA SER A 210 4.92 -0.51 -55.21
C SER A 210 6.14 0.12 -54.53
N ASP A 211 6.64 1.26 -55.04
CA ASP A 211 7.80 1.95 -54.47
C ASP A 211 7.51 2.53 -53.07
N TRP A 212 6.45 3.32 -52.92
CA TRP A 212 6.16 3.93 -51.62
C TRP A 212 5.74 2.89 -50.58
N ALA A 213 4.91 1.90 -50.96
CA ALA A 213 4.42 0.90 -50.01
C ALA A 213 5.54 -0.02 -49.53
N GLY A 214 6.49 -0.36 -50.40
CA GLY A 214 7.69 -1.13 -50.03
C GLY A 214 8.58 -0.37 -49.04
N LYS A 215 8.85 0.92 -49.30
CA LYS A 215 9.62 1.79 -48.39
C LYS A 215 8.92 1.99 -47.05
N GLU A 216 7.62 2.25 -47.07
CA GLU A 216 6.85 2.48 -45.83
C GLU A 216 6.75 1.20 -44.99
N LEU A 217 6.61 0.03 -45.62
CA LEU A 217 6.61 -1.25 -44.92
C LEU A 217 7.98 -1.55 -44.27
N ALA A 218 9.09 -1.28 -44.98
CA ALA A 218 10.43 -1.41 -44.42
C ALA A 218 10.65 -0.48 -43.22
N LYS A 219 10.27 0.80 -43.36
CA LYS A 219 10.31 1.78 -42.27
C LYS A 219 9.47 1.35 -41.06
N THR A 220 8.28 0.81 -41.30
CA THR A 220 7.40 0.30 -40.23
C THR A 220 8.02 -0.89 -39.51
N ARG A 221 8.66 -1.82 -40.24
CA ARG A 221 9.41 -2.93 -39.64
C ARG A 221 10.57 -2.46 -38.76
N GLU A 222 11.36 -1.50 -39.22
CA GLU A 222 12.42 -0.91 -38.41
C GLU A 222 11.88 -0.21 -37.16
N SER A 223 10.74 0.48 -37.26
CA SER A 223 10.07 1.11 -36.11
C SER A 223 9.67 0.08 -35.06
N VAL A 224 9.07 -1.03 -35.49
CA VAL A 224 8.65 -2.12 -34.61
C VAL A 224 9.85 -2.80 -33.96
N GLU A 225 10.92 -3.10 -34.71
CA GLU A 225 12.12 -3.69 -34.11
C GLU A 225 12.81 -2.75 -33.13
N ARG A 226 12.85 -1.43 -33.40
CA ARG A 226 13.35 -0.43 -32.42
C ARG A 226 12.51 -0.41 -31.15
N GLN A 227 11.17 -0.45 -31.27
CA GLN A 227 10.26 -0.48 -30.13
C GLN A 227 10.45 -1.75 -29.30
N LYS A 228 10.52 -2.91 -29.96
CA LYS A 228 10.76 -4.21 -29.31
C LYS A 228 12.12 -4.32 -28.62
N SER A 229 13.18 -3.79 -29.24
CA SER A 229 14.49 -3.73 -28.58
C SER A 229 14.49 -2.78 -27.37
N GLY A 230 13.78 -1.65 -27.49
CA GLY A 230 13.60 -0.70 -26.40
C GLY A 230 12.82 -1.30 -25.22
N GLU A 231 11.76 -2.07 -25.47
CA GLU A 231 11.00 -2.80 -24.44
C GLU A 231 11.87 -3.83 -23.70
N ALA A 232 12.72 -4.57 -24.42
CA ALA A 232 13.61 -5.57 -23.80
C ALA A 232 14.67 -4.92 -22.91
N GLU A 233 15.28 -3.83 -23.37
CA GLU A 233 16.25 -3.04 -22.59
C GLU A 233 15.59 -2.37 -21.38
N ALA A 234 14.39 -1.79 -21.57
CA ALA A 234 13.57 -1.24 -20.52
C ALA A 234 13.20 -2.27 -19.45
N GLY A 235 12.85 -3.49 -19.87
CA GLY A 235 12.57 -4.60 -18.95
C GLY A 235 13.78 -5.00 -18.11
N ALA A 236 14.98 -5.03 -18.70
CA ALA A 236 16.22 -5.31 -17.98
C ALA A 236 16.57 -4.21 -16.97
N ASP A 237 16.42 -2.95 -17.36
CA ASP A 237 16.67 -1.80 -16.48
C ASP A 237 15.62 -1.71 -15.36
N ALA A 238 14.35 -1.97 -15.66
CA ALA A 238 13.28 -2.06 -14.66
C ALA A 238 13.55 -3.21 -13.66
N GLY A 239 14.01 -4.36 -14.14
CA GLY A 239 14.44 -5.47 -13.30
C GLY A 239 15.60 -5.09 -12.37
N SER A 240 16.58 -4.35 -12.89
CA SER A 240 17.72 -3.84 -12.11
C SER A 240 17.26 -2.83 -11.06
N LEU A 241 16.37 -1.89 -11.43
CA LEU A 241 15.79 -0.91 -10.50
C LEU A 241 14.97 -1.60 -9.40
N LYS A 242 14.24 -2.66 -9.75
CA LYS A 242 13.49 -3.48 -8.80
C LYS A 242 14.43 -4.20 -7.81
N GLN A 243 15.56 -4.74 -8.25
CA GLN A 243 16.53 -5.37 -7.34
C GLN A 243 17.13 -4.35 -6.37
N VAL A 244 17.44 -3.14 -6.85
CA VAL A 244 17.88 -2.04 -6.00
C VAL A 244 16.79 -1.69 -4.97
N TRP A 245 15.54 -1.53 -5.42
CA TRP A 245 14.39 -1.30 -4.54
C TRP A 245 14.27 -2.38 -3.46
N GLU A 246 14.27 -3.66 -3.84
CA GLU A 246 14.15 -4.81 -2.94
C GLU A 246 15.29 -4.84 -1.91
N THR A 247 16.50 -4.49 -2.32
CA THR A 247 17.66 -4.40 -1.42
C THR A 247 17.45 -3.30 -0.37
N PHE A 248 17.06 -2.10 -0.81
CA PHE A 248 16.89 -0.95 0.09
C PHE A 248 15.65 -1.07 0.98
N VAL A 249 14.54 -1.59 0.47
CA VAL A 249 13.31 -1.74 1.24
C VAL A 249 13.48 -2.77 2.36
N ASN A 250 14.10 -3.91 2.06
CA ASN A 250 14.28 -4.98 3.04
C ASN A 250 15.34 -4.62 4.08
N LYS A 251 16.43 -3.96 3.66
CA LYS A 251 17.52 -3.63 4.57
C LYS A 251 17.28 -2.36 5.39
N TYR A 252 16.69 -1.33 4.78
CA TYR A 252 16.58 -0.02 5.42
C TYR A 252 15.13 0.42 5.62
N PHE A 253 14.32 0.56 4.55
CA PHE A 253 13.03 1.25 4.67
C PHE A 253 12.04 0.54 5.60
N THR A 254 11.85 -0.77 5.45
CA THR A 254 10.92 -1.52 6.31
C THR A 254 11.43 -1.61 7.75
N PRO A 255 12.68 -2.02 8.03
CA PRO A 255 13.18 -2.08 9.41
C PRO A 255 13.16 -0.74 10.13
N ILE A 256 13.62 0.34 9.47
CA ILE A 256 13.64 1.68 10.08
C ILE A 256 12.23 2.13 10.43
N ASN A 257 11.27 1.98 9.50
CA ASN A 257 9.90 2.38 9.77
C ASN A 257 9.28 1.58 10.91
N ASN A 258 9.43 0.26 10.92
CA ASN A 258 8.88 -0.59 12.00
C ASN A 258 9.44 -0.20 13.37
N LEU A 259 10.76 -0.02 13.46
CA LEU A 259 11.44 0.35 14.70
C LEU A 259 11.11 1.78 15.15
N SER A 260 10.83 2.70 14.21
CA SER A 260 10.50 4.09 14.53
C SER A 260 9.18 4.26 15.29
N TYR A 261 8.30 3.25 15.25
CA TYR A 261 7.03 3.25 15.99
C TYR A 261 7.12 2.61 17.39
N GLU A 262 8.27 2.00 17.73
CA GLU A 262 8.45 1.32 19.02
C GLU A 262 8.68 2.31 20.17
N ASN A 263 8.19 1.98 21.36
CA ASN A 263 8.40 2.76 22.59
C ASN A 263 9.68 2.35 23.36
N ASP A 264 10.65 1.73 22.67
CA ASP A 264 11.88 1.22 23.27
C ASP A 264 13.10 2.02 22.76
N ILE A 265 13.86 2.58 23.68
CA ILE A 265 15.07 3.39 23.41
C ILE A 265 16.09 2.60 22.59
N ALA A 266 16.28 1.32 22.88
CA ALA A 266 17.23 0.49 22.15
C ALA A 266 16.80 0.34 20.68
N LYS A 267 15.50 0.14 20.45
CA LYS A 267 14.91 0.00 19.11
C LYS A 267 14.94 1.32 18.33
N ILE A 268 14.70 2.44 19.01
CA ILE A 268 14.90 3.79 18.46
C ILE A 268 16.39 4.00 18.08
N GLY A 269 17.32 3.54 18.93
CA GLY A 269 18.76 3.51 18.63
C GLY A 269 19.14 2.71 17.39
N GLU A 270 18.58 1.51 17.25
CA GLU A 270 18.77 0.65 16.07
C GLU A 270 18.27 1.34 14.80
N ALA A 271 17.10 1.98 14.84
CA ALA A 271 16.56 2.72 13.69
C ALA A 271 17.45 3.88 13.24
N PHE A 272 18.03 4.65 14.18
CA PHE A 272 18.97 5.72 13.82
C PHE A 272 20.28 5.20 13.21
N THR A 273 20.76 4.05 13.70
CA THR A 273 21.94 3.40 13.13
C THR A 273 21.68 3.01 11.68
N LEU A 274 20.55 2.34 11.42
CA LEU A 274 20.13 1.97 10.06
C LEU A 274 19.87 3.19 9.17
N TYR A 275 19.29 4.26 9.71
CA TYR A 275 19.09 5.51 8.98
C TYR A 275 20.42 6.15 8.58
N SER A 276 21.42 6.15 9.47
CA SER A 276 22.76 6.65 9.17
C SER A 276 23.45 5.82 8.08
N GLU A 277 23.32 4.49 8.14
CA GLU A 277 23.83 3.60 7.08
C GLU A 277 23.14 3.88 5.74
N TYR A 278 21.82 4.03 5.74
CA TYR A 278 21.04 4.42 4.57
C TYR A 278 21.52 5.76 4.00
N ASN A 279 21.74 6.78 4.84
CA ASN A 279 22.21 8.09 4.37
C ASN A 279 23.56 8.00 3.66
N GLY A 280 24.46 7.11 4.10
CA GLY A 280 25.72 6.82 3.39
C GLY A 280 25.52 6.15 2.02
N LYS A 281 24.35 5.56 1.77
CA LYS A 281 23.98 4.87 0.52
C LYS A 281 22.91 5.61 -0.30
N LYS A 282 22.34 6.70 0.23
CA LYS A 282 21.26 7.47 -0.41
C LYS A 282 21.65 7.96 -1.80
N ALA A 283 22.91 8.36 -2.01
CA ALA A 283 23.41 8.81 -3.30
C ALA A 283 23.40 7.70 -4.38
N GLU A 284 23.63 6.44 -4.00
CA GLU A 284 23.58 5.29 -4.91
C GLU A 284 22.16 5.09 -5.45
N LEU A 285 21.17 5.10 -4.55
CA LEU A 285 19.75 4.98 -4.90
C LEU A 285 19.26 6.18 -5.74
N ALA A 286 19.66 7.40 -5.36
CA ALA A 286 19.33 8.61 -6.11
C ALA A 286 19.93 8.57 -7.52
N LYS A 287 21.15 8.06 -7.67
CA LYS A 287 21.78 7.88 -8.98
C LYS A 287 21.02 6.86 -9.83
N ALA A 288 20.68 5.70 -9.27
CA ALA A 288 19.92 4.68 -9.99
C ALA A 288 18.57 5.23 -10.50
N LEU A 289 17.89 6.03 -9.68
CA LEU A 289 16.65 6.70 -10.09
C LEU A 289 16.90 7.74 -11.19
N THR A 290 17.92 8.58 -11.04
CA THR A 290 18.24 9.65 -12.01
C THR A 290 18.66 9.08 -13.37
N ASP A 291 19.48 8.03 -13.37
CA ASP A 291 19.90 7.33 -14.60
C ASP A 291 18.69 6.71 -15.31
N PHE A 292 17.77 6.12 -14.54
CA PHE A 292 16.52 5.56 -15.08
C PHE A 292 15.61 6.65 -15.67
N GLU A 293 15.41 7.75 -14.93
CA GLU A 293 14.59 8.88 -15.38
C GLU A 293 15.19 9.58 -16.62
N ALA A 294 16.51 9.66 -16.72
CA ALA A 294 17.18 10.23 -17.89
C ALA A 294 16.95 9.41 -19.17
N LYS A 295 16.72 8.10 -19.03
CA LYS A 295 16.51 7.19 -20.16
C LYS A 295 15.05 7.04 -20.56
N TYR A 296 14.15 7.01 -19.58
CA TYR A 296 12.73 6.65 -19.80
C TYR A 296 11.73 7.77 -19.47
N GLY A 297 12.20 8.89 -18.90
CA GLY A 297 11.35 10.01 -18.47
C GLY A 297 11.19 10.09 -16.95
N SER A 298 10.77 11.25 -16.46
CA SER A 298 10.66 11.56 -15.03
C SER A 298 9.24 11.56 -14.47
N ASP A 299 8.28 11.11 -15.29
CA ASP A 299 6.89 10.92 -14.90
C ASP A 299 6.36 9.56 -15.37
N ARG A 300 5.22 9.18 -14.80
CA ARG A 300 4.60 7.86 -15.02
C ARG A 300 4.26 7.61 -16.48
N ASP A 301 3.67 8.60 -17.16
CA ASP A 301 3.17 8.44 -18.53
C ASP A 301 4.35 8.31 -19.50
N ALA A 302 5.42 9.07 -19.27
CA ALA A 302 6.66 8.98 -20.05
C ALA A 302 7.32 7.59 -19.90
N ILE A 303 7.43 7.09 -18.66
CA ILE A 303 8.00 5.77 -18.38
C ILE A 303 7.13 4.69 -19.01
N GLU A 304 5.82 4.68 -18.76
CA GLU A 304 4.90 3.67 -19.30
C GLU A 304 4.95 3.63 -20.84
N LYS A 305 4.99 4.80 -21.48
CA LYS A 305 5.15 4.90 -22.94
C LYS A 305 6.50 4.41 -23.44
N ALA A 306 7.58 4.69 -22.71
CA ALA A 306 8.94 4.29 -23.09
C ALA A 306 9.21 2.80 -22.86
N THR A 307 8.56 2.19 -21.85
CA THR A 307 8.80 0.81 -21.43
C THR A 307 7.71 -0.17 -21.86
N GLY A 308 6.61 0.31 -22.47
CA GLY A 308 5.51 -0.53 -22.96
C GLY A 308 4.66 -1.16 -21.85
N GLY A 309 4.73 -0.66 -20.61
CA GLY A 309 3.94 -1.19 -19.51
C GLY A 309 4.30 -0.75 -18.09
N MET A 310 3.43 -1.12 -17.15
CA MET A 310 3.42 -0.71 -15.74
C MET A 310 4.52 -1.33 -14.86
N GLU A 311 5.23 -2.36 -15.32
CA GLU A 311 6.22 -3.08 -14.51
C GLU A 311 7.39 -2.20 -14.08
N ALA A 312 7.78 -1.25 -14.93
CA ALA A 312 8.87 -0.31 -14.68
C ALA A 312 8.46 0.87 -13.78
N VAL A 313 7.18 1.26 -13.83
CA VAL A 313 6.62 2.36 -13.02
C VAL A 313 6.65 2.01 -11.53
N TYR A 314 6.33 0.76 -11.19
CA TYR A 314 6.19 0.33 -9.79
C TYR A 314 7.46 0.54 -8.92
N PRO A 315 8.65 0.01 -9.28
CA PRO A 315 9.85 0.23 -8.46
C PRO A 315 10.25 1.71 -8.42
N TRP A 316 10.08 2.45 -9.52
CA TRP A 316 10.37 3.88 -9.59
C TRP A 316 9.51 4.71 -8.62
N GLU A 317 8.17 4.55 -8.65
CA GLU A 317 7.26 5.26 -7.75
C GLU A 317 7.57 4.94 -6.27
N ASN A 318 7.80 3.65 -5.96
CA ASN A 318 8.05 3.22 -4.59
C ASN A 318 9.38 3.70 -4.03
N ILE A 319 10.44 3.74 -4.84
CA ILE A 319 11.72 4.33 -4.42
C ILE A 319 11.51 5.81 -4.06
N LYS A 320 10.86 6.60 -4.92
CA LYS A 320 10.62 8.04 -4.67
C LYS A 320 9.82 8.27 -3.39
N LYS A 321 8.75 7.49 -3.22
CA LYS A 321 7.92 7.55 -2.02
C LYS A 321 8.73 7.19 -0.77
N ALA A 322 9.45 6.08 -0.79
CA ALA A 322 10.22 5.63 0.37
C ALA A 322 11.36 6.58 0.75
N MET A 323 12.03 7.19 -0.23
CA MET A 323 13.04 8.23 0.01
C MET A 323 12.44 9.47 0.67
N THR A 324 11.20 9.84 0.33
CA THR A 324 10.48 10.93 0.99
C THR A 324 10.07 10.54 2.41
N ASP A 325 9.51 9.34 2.58
CA ASP A 325 9.02 8.86 3.87
C ASP A 325 10.14 8.65 4.90
N ILE A 326 11.32 8.19 4.45
CA ILE A 326 12.48 7.98 5.32
C ILE A 326 13.13 9.30 5.75
N ASP A 327 13.07 10.35 4.93
CA ASP A 327 13.61 11.67 5.28
C ASP A 327 12.83 12.31 6.44
N ALA A 328 11.57 11.92 6.65
CA ALA A 328 10.76 12.34 7.79
C ALA A 328 11.03 11.54 9.08
N VAL A 329 11.74 10.40 9.01
CA VAL A 329 11.97 9.50 10.15
C VAL A 329 12.66 10.22 11.33
N PRO A 330 13.76 10.98 11.14
CA PRO A 330 14.43 11.60 12.28
C PRO A 330 13.51 12.54 13.07
N ALA A 331 12.69 13.35 12.37
CA ALA A 331 11.73 14.23 13.02
C ALA A 331 10.68 13.44 13.83
N ARG A 332 10.08 12.39 13.23
CA ARG A 332 9.11 11.53 13.92
C ARG A 332 9.69 10.88 15.17
N MET A 333 10.91 10.35 15.09
CA MET A 333 11.60 9.74 16.23
C MET A 333 11.96 10.76 17.31
N GLY A 334 12.38 11.97 16.92
CA GLY A 334 12.64 13.07 17.84
C GLY A 334 11.38 13.46 18.62
N ASP A 335 10.24 13.58 17.94
CA ASP A 335 8.97 13.87 18.59
C ASP A 335 8.50 12.73 19.50
N LYS A 336 8.76 11.47 19.09
CA LYS A 336 8.45 10.30 19.92
C LYS A 336 9.24 10.28 21.23
N VAL A 337 10.54 10.57 21.18
CA VAL A 337 11.35 10.63 22.40
C VAL A 337 10.93 11.80 23.29
N LYS A 338 10.53 12.96 22.73
CA LYS A 338 9.95 14.05 23.53
C LYS A 338 8.69 13.60 24.27
N GLU A 339 7.82 12.84 23.62
CA GLU A 339 6.63 12.26 24.25
C GLU A 339 7.03 11.33 25.41
N MET A 340 8.01 10.43 25.19
CA MET A 340 8.53 9.55 26.23
C MET A 340 9.08 10.32 27.42
N ILE A 341 9.91 11.34 27.17
CA ILE A 341 10.46 12.21 28.22
C ILE A 341 9.33 12.91 28.98
N SER A 342 8.34 13.45 28.28
CA SER A 342 7.21 14.15 28.88
C SER A 342 6.38 13.22 29.78
N MET A 343 6.09 12.01 29.31
CA MET A 343 5.39 10.98 30.09
C MET A 343 6.18 10.60 31.34
N GLU A 344 7.48 10.32 31.19
CA GLU A 344 8.30 9.93 32.33
C GLU A 344 8.39 11.06 33.36
N LEU A 345 8.65 12.30 32.94
CA LEU A 345 8.66 13.49 33.80
C LEU A 345 7.34 13.64 34.59
N SER A 346 6.20 13.48 33.92
CA SER A 346 4.88 13.61 34.56
C SER A 346 4.63 12.52 35.61
N SER A 347 5.23 11.35 35.43
CA SER A 347 5.03 10.19 36.31
C SER A 347 5.96 10.17 37.52
N LEU A 348 7.08 10.92 37.49
CA LEU A 348 8.18 10.84 38.48
C LEU A 348 7.69 10.87 39.94
N SER A 349 6.77 11.79 40.26
CA SER A 349 6.26 11.97 41.63
C SER A 349 5.50 10.77 42.18
N SER A 350 4.89 9.96 41.30
CA SER A 350 4.14 8.76 41.63
C SER A 350 4.97 7.47 41.60
N ARG A 351 6.19 7.53 41.06
CA ARG A 351 7.08 6.37 40.99
C ARG A 351 7.59 6.00 42.38
N HIS A 352 7.83 4.71 42.58
CA HIS A 352 8.43 4.20 43.80
C HIS A 352 9.85 4.75 43.98
N ASP A 353 10.21 5.07 45.22
CA ASP A 353 11.44 5.77 45.60
C ASP A 353 12.70 5.15 44.96
N PHE A 354 12.81 3.82 44.96
CA PHE A 354 13.99 3.10 44.45
C PHE A 354 14.20 3.18 42.94
N TYR A 355 13.18 3.54 42.17
CA TYR A 355 13.28 3.68 40.71
C TYR A 355 13.33 5.14 40.27
N ARG A 356 13.02 6.09 41.15
CA ARG A 356 12.86 7.50 40.76
C ARG A 356 14.16 8.12 40.24
N LEU A 357 15.29 7.87 40.91
CA LEU A 357 16.61 8.36 40.46
C LEU A 357 17.10 7.66 39.19
N GLU A 358 16.77 6.38 39.01
CA GLU A 358 17.05 5.66 37.77
C GLU A 358 16.30 6.31 36.59
N ARG A 359 15.02 6.67 36.78
CA ARG A 359 14.25 7.38 35.75
C ARG A 359 14.80 8.77 35.43
N HIS A 360 15.34 9.50 36.41
CA HIS A 360 16.07 10.75 36.12
C HIS A 360 17.24 10.52 35.16
N ALA A 361 18.02 9.46 35.39
CA ALA A 361 19.14 9.13 34.52
C ALA A 361 18.68 8.68 33.13
N GLU A 362 17.58 7.91 33.04
CA GLU A 362 17.01 7.51 31.75
C GLU A 362 16.46 8.70 30.95
N ILE A 363 15.77 9.64 31.59
CA ILE A 363 15.29 10.88 30.93
C ILE A 363 16.47 11.66 30.34
N LYS A 364 17.58 11.79 31.08
CA LYS A 364 18.79 12.45 30.56
C LYS A 364 19.39 11.69 29.38
N LYS A 365 19.48 10.36 29.47
CA LYS A 365 19.97 9.52 28.36
C LYS A 365 19.10 9.66 27.10
N LEU A 366 17.78 9.74 27.26
CA LEU A 366 16.83 9.98 26.17
C LEU A 366 17.09 11.34 25.50
N GLU A 367 17.25 12.39 26.28
CA GLU A 367 17.54 13.73 25.76
C GLU A 367 18.89 13.77 25.04
N GLU A 368 19.95 13.25 25.67
CA GLU A 368 21.30 13.16 25.08
C GLU A 368 21.29 12.35 23.78
N PHE A 369 20.53 11.25 23.74
CA PHE A 369 20.35 10.44 22.56
C PHE A 369 19.76 11.26 21.41
N CYS A 370 18.70 12.04 21.66
CA CYS A 370 18.10 12.87 20.62
C CYS A 370 19.01 14.00 20.15
N VAL A 371 19.67 14.70 21.07
CA VAL A 371 20.62 15.76 20.73
C VAL A 371 21.72 15.24 19.81
N LYS A 372 22.18 14.00 20.05
CA LYS A 372 23.24 13.39 19.25
C LYS A 372 22.76 12.88 17.89
N ASN A 373 21.59 12.24 17.82
CA ASN A 373 21.22 11.43 16.67
C ASN A 373 20.12 12.03 15.79
N VAL A 374 19.32 12.98 16.29
CA VAL A 374 18.21 13.59 15.56
C VAL A 374 18.65 14.94 14.99
N PRO A 375 18.83 15.09 13.66
CA PRO A 375 19.16 16.37 13.06
C PRO A 375 18.09 17.43 13.37
N GLY A 376 18.53 18.61 13.80
CA GLY A 376 17.63 19.72 14.14
C GLY A 376 16.89 19.59 15.47
N TYR A 377 17.19 18.55 16.27
CA TYR A 377 16.63 18.45 17.62
C TYR A 377 17.23 19.51 18.55
N ALA A 378 16.37 20.31 19.16
CA ALA A 378 16.74 21.24 20.22
C ALA A 378 16.47 20.60 21.58
N ALA A 379 17.49 20.56 22.43
CA ALA A 379 17.36 20.14 23.83
C ALA A 379 16.33 21.01 24.57
N ASP A 380 15.49 20.39 25.41
CA ASP A 380 14.54 21.14 26.23
C ASP A 380 15.27 21.60 27.49
N THR A 381 15.70 22.86 27.47
CA THR A 381 16.36 23.53 28.60
C THR A 381 15.58 23.44 29.92
N GLY A 382 14.27 23.16 29.88
CA GLY A 382 13.43 22.95 31.05
C GLY A 382 13.56 21.56 31.70
N ILE A 383 14.08 20.53 31.00
CA ILE A 383 14.20 19.17 31.55
C ILE A 383 15.10 19.17 32.79
N ALA A 384 16.28 19.78 32.70
CA ALA A 384 17.22 19.85 33.83
C ALA A 384 16.60 20.54 35.05
N SER A 385 15.83 21.62 34.84
CA SER A 385 15.14 22.32 35.92
C SER A 385 14.04 21.46 36.55
N LYS A 386 13.23 20.75 35.74
CA LYS A 386 12.16 19.87 36.23
C LYS A 386 12.72 18.70 37.02
N LEU A 387 13.78 18.06 36.53
CA LEU A 387 14.48 16.99 37.26
C LEU A 387 15.09 17.52 38.56
N GLY A 388 15.70 18.71 38.54
CA GLY A 388 16.25 19.35 39.74
C GLY A 388 15.18 19.64 40.80
N GLU A 389 14.01 20.13 40.38
CA GLU A 389 12.89 20.38 41.29
C GLU A 389 12.31 19.08 41.86
N ASP A 390 12.11 18.06 41.01
CA ASP A 390 11.67 16.73 41.44
C ASP A 390 12.64 16.11 42.47
N TYR A 391 13.94 16.24 42.22
CA TYR A 391 14.99 15.76 43.11
C TYR A 391 14.95 16.46 44.47
N LYS A 392 14.80 17.79 44.50
CA LYS A 392 14.64 18.54 45.76
C LYS A 392 13.42 18.09 46.57
N GLN A 393 12.28 17.89 45.90
CA GLN A 393 11.06 17.43 46.55
C GLN A 393 11.22 16.00 47.09
N PHE A 394 11.92 15.15 46.35
CA PHE A 394 12.25 13.79 46.76
C PHE A 394 13.16 13.76 47.99
N GLU A 395 14.25 14.52 47.99
CA GLU A 395 15.16 14.66 49.13
C GLU A 395 14.41 15.20 50.36
N ALA A 396 13.57 16.23 50.19
CA ALA A 396 12.74 16.76 51.27
C ALA A 396 11.73 15.73 51.82
N LYS A 397 11.21 14.82 50.98
CA LYS A 397 10.36 13.69 51.43
C LYS A 397 11.17 12.71 52.27
N ILE A 398 12.41 12.41 51.87
CA ILE A 398 13.33 11.52 52.60
C ILE A 398 13.73 12.15 53.95
N ASP A 399 14.05 13.45 53.97
CA ASP A 399 14.47 14.16 55.18
C ASP A 399 13.38 14.23 56.26
N LYS A 400 12.11 14.17 55.84
CA LYS A 400 10.97 14.10 56.77
C LYS A 400 10.77 12.71 57.39
N LYS A 401 11.44 11.67 56.88
CA LYS A 401 11.31 10.31 57.43
C LYS A 401 12.15 10.16 58.68
N ALA A 402 11.56 9.58 59.71
CA ALA A 402 12.24 9.22 60.95
C ALA A 402 12.25 7.71 61.13
N TRP A 403 13.32 7.19 61.74
CA TRP A 403 13.38 5.80 62.16
C TRP A 403 12.58 5.64 63.47
N PRO A 404 11.54 4.79 63.50
CA PRO A 404 10.67 4.71 64.65
C PRO A 404 11.34 3.95 65.81
N ALA A 405 10.87 4.20 67.04
CA ALA A 405 11.23 3.36 68.18
C ALA A 405 10.63 1.95 68.02
N SER A 406 11.35 0.94 68.49
CA SER A 406 10.86 -0.44 68.50
C SER A 406 9.73 -0.60 69.53
N LYS A 407 8.64 -1.28 69.15
CA LYS A 407 7.49 -1.55 70.03
C LYS A 407 7.51 -2.92 70.70
N GLY A 408 8.33 -3.84 70.22
CA GLY A 408 8.43 -5.21 70.76
C GLY A 408 9.60 -5.39 71.73
N SER A 409 9.75 -6.63 72.23
CA SER A 409 10.80 -6.97 73.19
C SER A 409 12.21 -6.93 72.57
N ASP A 410 13.23 -6.69 73.40
CA ASP A 410 14.63 -6.73 72.95
C ASP A 410 15.06 -8.12 72.45
N SER A 411 14.47 -9.19 73.01
CA SER A 411 14.74 -10.56 72.57
C SER A 411 14.20 -10.79 71.15
N ASP A 412 12.96 -10.38 70.88
CA ASP A 412 12.36 -10.48 69.55
C ASP A 412 13.14 -9.67 68.52
N ARG A 413 13.53 -8.44 68.88
CA ARG A 413 14.32 -7.56 68.00
C ARG A 413 15.69 -8.14 67.70
N THR A 414 16.36 -8.73 68.69
CA THR A 414 17.67 -9.38 68.51
C THR A 414 17.56 -10.58 67.59
N GLY A 415 16.56 -11.45 67.80
CA GLY A 415 16.32 -12.60 66.93
C GLY A 415 15.93 -12.19 65.50
N ALA A 416 15.16 -11.10 65.34
CA ALA A 416 14.81 -10.54 64.04
C ALA A 416 16.07 -10.04 63.31
N LEU A 417 16.93 -9.29 64.00
CA LEU A 417 18.18 -8.77 63.43
C LEU A 417 19.12 -9.91 63.02
N GLU A 418 19.25 -10.95 63.83
CA GLU A 418 20.07 -12.12 63.51
C GLU A 418 19.57 -12.84 62.26
N TYR A 419 18.26 -13.10 62.19
CA TYR A 419 17.63 -13.68 61.01
C TYR A 419 17.92 -12.84 59.76
N LEU A 420 17.70 -11.53 59.83
CA LEU A 420 17.85 -10.60 58.71
C LEU A 420 19.30 -10.45 58.26
N LYS A 421 20.27 -10.46 59.18
CA LYS A 421 21.70 -10.49 58.82
C LYS A 421 22.08 -11.76 58.07
N ASN A 422 21.49 -12.90 58.42
CA ASN A 422 21.79 -14.18 57.79
C ASN A 422 21.05 -14.41 56.47
N SER A 423 19.84 -13.87 56.32
CA SER A 423 19.02 -14.00 55.10
C SER A 423 19.31 -12.88 54.11
N TRP A 424 19.08 -11.63 54.51
CA TRP A 424 19.24 -10.45 53.65
C TRP A 424 20.70 -9.98 53.59
N GLY A 425 21.42 -9.99 54.71
CA GLY A 425 22.80 -9.52 54.78
C GLY A 425 23.82 -10.40 54.06
N LYS A 426 23.46 -11.65 53.75
CA LYS A 426 24.29 -12.60 52.99
C LYS A 426 23.78 -12.81 51.55
N ASP A 427 22.81 -12.02 51.11
CA ASP A 427 22.29 -12.12 49.75
C ASP A 427 23.32 -11.61 48.72
N GLU A 428 23.89 -12.54 47.95
CA GLU A 428 24.91 -12.24 46.93
C GLU A 428 24.36 -11.39 45.78
N LYS A 429 23.05 -11.46 45.52
CA LYS A 429 22.43 -10.74 44.39
C LYS A 429 22.40 -9.24 44.64
N HIS A 430 21.93 -8.81 45.81
CA HIS A 430 21.76 -7.39 46.12
C HIS A 430 22.87 -6.81 46.99
N LYS A 431 23.68 -7.65 47.65
CA LYS A 431 24.82 -7.26 48.50
C LYS A 431 24.44 -6.23 49.56
N TYR A 432 23.35 -6.49 50.26
CA TYR A 432 22.84 -5.59 51.29
C TYR A 432 23.74 -5.60 52.53
N THR A 433 24.05 -4.42 53.05
CA THR A 433 24.50 -4.25 54.43
C THR A 433 23.30 -3.97 55.31
N VAL A 434 23.02 -4.86 56.27
CA VAL A 434 21.92 -4.66 57.24
C VAL A 434 22.35 -3.60 58.26
N LEU A 435 21.63 -2.49 58.29
CA LEU A 435 21.89 -1.38 59.20
C LEU A 435 21.15 -1.54 60.53
N GLY A 436 19.91 -2.05 60.50
CA GLY A 436 19.11 -2.21 61.71
C GLY A 436 17.70 -2.74 61.44
N THR A 437 17.01 -3.08 62.53
CA THR A 437 15.59 -3.48 62.49
C THR A 437 14.84 -3.00 63.73
N VAL A 438 13.55 -2.73 63.56
CA VAL A 438 12.64 -2.33 64.64
C VAL A 438 11.31 -3.06 64.49
N ILE A 439 10.69 -3.40 65.61
CA ILE A 439 9.36 -4.03 65.64
C ILE A 439 8.31 -2.93 65.57
N THR A 440 7.38 -3.02 64.62
CA THR A 440 6.40 -1.95 64.35
C THR A 440 5.03 -2.20 64.96
N GLY A 441 4.77 -3.42 65.41
CA GLY A 441 3.49 -3.82 65.99
C GLY A 441 3.56 -5.20 66.66
N GLU A 442 2.38 -5.66 67.08
CA GLU A 442 2.22 -6.92 67.81
C GLU A 442 2.38 -8.16 66.92
N TRP A 443 2.64 -9.29 67.56
CA TRP A 443 2.56 -10.60 66.92
C TRP A 443 1.16 -10.87 66.36
N SER A 444 1.11 -11.59 65.24
CA SER A 444 -0.13 -11.96 64.55
C SER A 444 -0.15 -13.44 64.18
N VAL A 445 -1.33 -14.05 64.13
CA VAL A 445 -1.49 -15.41 63.59
C VAL A 445 -1.43 -15.35 62.08
N GLN A 446 -0.47 -16.05 61.47
CA GLN A 446 -0.27 -16.08 60.01
C GLN A 446 -0.90 -17.32 59.38
N LYS A 447 -0.97 -18.44 60.12
CA LYS A 447 -1.57 -19.68 59.64
C LYS A 447 -2.21 -20.46 60.78
N LYS A 448 -3.30 -21.16 60.47
CA LYS A 448 -4.00 -22.08 61.37
C LYS A 448 -4.07 -23.47 60.74
N ASP A 449 -4.13 -24.51 61.57
CA ASP A 449 -4.41 -25.86 61.11
C ASP A 449 -5.91 -26.08 60.79
N LEU A 450 -6.27 -27.30 60.40
CA LEU A 450 -7.66 -27.68 60.11
C LEU A 450 -8.60 -27.60 61.33
N LEU A 451 -8.03 -27.57 62.54
CA LEU A 451 -8.76 -27.43 63.81
C LEU A 451 -8.83 -25.97 64.29
N GLY A 452 -8.28 -25.02 63.51
CA GLY A 452 -8.27 -23.60 63.84
C GLY A 452 -7.18 -23.18 64.83
N GLN A 453 -6.26 -24.08 65.20
CA GLN A 453 -5.14 -23.77 66.10
C GLN A 453 -4.03 -23.03 65.34
N PRO A 454 -3.43 -21.97 65.92
CA PRO A 454 -2.29 -21.30 65.30
C PRO A 454 -1.10 -22.23 65.13
N ILE A 455 -0.56 -22.30 63.90
CA ILE A 455 0.63 -23.10 63.56
C ILE A 455 1.78 -22.24 63.00
N MET A 456 1.57 -20.93 62.88
CA MET A 456 2.58 -19.96 62.45
C MET A 456 2.22 -18.57 62.95
N TYR A 457 3.21 -17.87 63.51
CA TYR A 457 3.07 -16.48 63.93
C TYR A 457 3.94 -15.56 63.07
N GLY A 458 3.52 -14.30 62.98
CA GLY A 458 4.19 -13.25 62.22
C GLY A 458 4.46 -12.04 63.08
N LEU A 459 5.67 -11.50 62.99
CA LEU A 459 6.12 -10.29 63.65
C LEU A 459 6.36 -9.18 62.61
N PRO A 460 5.60 -8.07 62.64
CA PRO A 460 5.84 -6.96 61.72
C PRO A 460 7.08 -6.16 62.15
N VAL A 461 8.00 -5.96 61.21
CA VAL A 461 9.26 -5.25 61.44
C VAL A 461 9.55 -4.26 60.30
N LEU A 462 10.37 -3.24 60.57
CA LEU A 462 11.12 -2.56 59.52
C LEU A 462 12.52 -3.13 59.45
N LEU A 463 13.01 -3.34 58.24
CA LEU A 463 14.40 -3.63 57.97
C LEU A 463 15.01 -2.40 57.27
N ALA A 464 16.11 -1.88 57.81
CA ALA A 464 16.97 -0.93 57.11
C ALA A 464 18.19 -1.65 56.54
N VAL A 465 18.38 -1.54 55.23
CA VAL A 465 19.58 -2.01 54.53
C VAL A 465 20.19 -0.90 53.68
N GLN A 466 21.43 -1.10 53.28
CA GLN A 466 22.14 -0.21 52.39
C GLN A 466 22.87 -1.01 51.32
N LYS A 467 22.72 -0.59 50.06
CA LYS A 467 23.60 -1.03 48.98
C LYS A 467 24.80 -0.08 48.86
N PRO A 468 25.90 -0.51 48.22
CA PRO A 468 27.04 0.37 47.95
C PRO A 468 26.66 1.67 47.22
N GLU A 469 25.73 1.61 46.28
CA GLU A 469 25.20 2.79 45.56
C GLU A 469 24.42 3.75 46.46
N ASP A 470 23.60 3.25 47.38
CA ASP A 470 22.83 4.10 48.29
C ASP A 470 23.74 4.76 49.34
N GLN A 471 24.83 4.07 49.72
CA GLN A 471 25.83 4.57 50.66
C GLN A 471 26.49 5.85 50.16
N ALA A 472 26.79 5.93 48.86
CA ALA A 472 27.36 7.12 48.23
C ALA A 472 26.46 8.36 48.36
N HIS A 473 25.14 8.15 48.54
CA HIS A 473 24.15 9.20 48.73
C HIS A 473 23.70 9.38 50.19
N GLY A 474 24.31 8.65 51.14
CA GLY A 474 23.89 8.67 52.54
C GLY A 474 22.47 8.14 52.77
N LEU A 475 21.98 7.28 51.89
CA LEU A 475 20.62 6.74 51.92
C LEU A 475 20.60 5.30 52.45
N ALA A 476 19.50 4.93 53.10
CA ALA A 476 19.17 3.57 53.50
C ALA A 476 17.81 3.19 52.92
N ARG A 477 17.69 1.96 52.42
CA ARG A 477 16.41 1.37 51.99
C ARG A 477 15.72 0.77 53.19
N VAL A 478 14.48 1.17 53.41
CA VAL A 478 13.63 0.59 54.44
C VAL A 478 12.60 -0.30 53.79
N PHE A 479 12.52 -1.53 54.27
CA PHE A 479 11.51 -2.51 53.87
C PHE A 479 10.55 -2.75 55.03
N ILE A 480 9.26 -2.72 54.77
CA ILE A 480 8.24 -3.16 55.71
C ILE A 480 8.12 -4.67 55.56
N LEU A 481 8.49 -5.42 56.59
CA LEU A 481 8.50 -6.88 56.55
C LEU A 481 7.54 -7.47 57.58
N THR A 482 7.11 -8.71 57.33
CA THR A 482 6.58 -9.61 58.36
C THR A 482 7.45 -10.84 58.45
N LEU A 483 8.16 -11.02 59.57
CA LEU A 483 8.97 -12.21 59.83
C LEU A 483 8.08 -13.32 60.39
N ARG A 484 8.29 -14.57 59.97
CA ARG A 484 7.46 -15.70 60.40
C ARG A 484 8.26 -16.80 61.06
N THR A 485 7.63 -17.41 62.07
CA THR A 485 8.13 -18.61 62.72
C THR A 485 8.06 -19.81 61.78
N ALA A 486 8.70 -20.92 62.16
CA ALA A 486 8.47 -22.21 61.52
C ALA A 486 6.98 -22.60 61.58
N GLU A 487 6.52 -23.38 60.61
CA GLU A 487 5.19 -23.98 60.63
C GLU A 487 5.20 -25.23 61.52
N GLY A 488 4.32 -25.30 62.52
CA GLY A 488 4.20 -26.50 63.35
C GLY A 488 3.26 -26.36 64.55
N ALA A 489 2.81 -27.51 65.05
CA ALA A 489 2.01 -27.57 66.27
C ALA A 489 2.84 -27.10 67.48
N GLY A 490 2.24 -26.26 68.33
CA GLY A 490 2.89 -25.76 69.55
C GLY A 490 3.97 -24.69 69.31
N VAL A 491 4.04 -24.10 68.10
CA VAL A 491 4.94 -22.98 67.84
C VAL A 491 4.66 -21.80 68.79
N LYS A 492 5.69 -21.04 69.15
CA LYS A 492 5.60 -19.90 70.08
C LYS A 492 5.76 -18.57 69.33
N MET A 493 5.19 -17.49 69.88
CA MET A 493 5.44 -16.11 69.44
C MET A 493 6.84 -15.65 69.88
N ALA A 494 7.87 -16.28 69.33
CA ALA A 494 9.27 -15.99 69.65
C ALA A 494 10.17 -16.40 68.47
N PRO A 495 11.39 -15.82 68.34
CA PRO A 495 12.42 -16.32 67.44
C PRO A 495 12.78 -17.79 67.75
N PRO A 496 13.38 -18.54 66.81
CA PRO A 496 13.91 -18.09 65.51
C PRO A 496 12.85 -17.94 64.41
N PHE A 497 13.14 -17.07 63.45
CA PHE A 497 12.35 -16.90 62.23
C PHE A 497 12.88 -17.79 61.10
N THR A 498 11.99 -18.22 60.20
CA THR A 498 12.36 -19.09 59.06
C THR A 498 12.03 -18.47 57.70
N SER A 499 11.10 -17.52 57.65
CA SER A 499 10.71 -16.85 56.42
C SER A 499 10.26 -15.41 56.69
N ASP A 500 10.20 -14.61 55.63
CA ASP A 500 9.67 -13.25 55.67
C ASP A 500 8.76 -12.96 54.46
N THR A 501 8.02 -11.86 54.53
CA THR A 501 7.35 -11.27 53.37
C THR A 501 7.60 -9.79 53.34
N VAL A 502 7.92 -9.31 52.15
CA VAL A 502 8.16 -7.90 51.85
C VAL A 502 6.86 -7.22 51.49
N GLY A 503 6.56 -6.13 52.19
CA GLY A 503 5.50 -5.18 51.86
C GLY A 503 6.06 -3.98 51.07
N ASP A 504 5.67 -2.78 51.48
CA ASP A 504 6.14 -1.54 50.87
C ASP A 504 7.58 -1.17 51.29
N SER A 505 8.19 -0.25 50.56
CA SER A 505 9.55 0.20 50.82
C SER A 505 9.78 1.67 50.49
N TYR A 506 10.78 2.28 51.12
CA TYR A 506 11.09 3.69 50.94
C TYR A 506 12.52 4.01 51.31
N TYR A 507 13.01 5.19 50.93
CA TYR A 507 14.31 5.70 51.40
C TYR A 507 14.20 6.50 52.70
N ILE A 508 15.23 6.38 53.53
CA ILE A 508 15.50 7.26 54.68
C ILE A 508 16.98 7.65 54.67
N ARG A 509 17.35 8.73 55.35
CA ARG A 509 18.76 9.03 55.62
C ARG A 509 19.38 7.93 56.49
N ALA A 510 20.52 7.40 56.07
CA ALA A 510 21.23 6.36 56.82
C ALA A 510 21.59 6.83 58.25
N SER A 511 21.87 8.12 58.42
CA SER A 511 22.16 8.75 59.73
C SER A 511 20.98 8.76 60.70
N GLN A 512 19.76 8.48 60.24
CA GLN A 512 18.57 8.40 61.10
C GLN A 512 18.37 6.98 61.68
N ILE A 513 19.05 5.97 61.15
CA ILE A 513 18.95 4.59 61.64
C ILE A 513 19.69 4.48 62.97
N LYS A 514 19.02 3.87 63.97
CA LYS A 514 19.52 3.71 65.33
C LYS A 514 19.58 2.24 65.74
#